data_AF-A0A1H3ZAU0-F1
#
_entry.id   AF-A0A1H3ZAU0-F1
#
_cell.length_a   1.000
_cell.length_b   1.000
_cell.length_c   1.000
_cell.angle_alpha   90.00
_cell.angle_beta   90.00
_cell.angle_gamma   90.00
#
_symmetry.space_group_name_H-M   'P 1'
#
loop_
_entity.id
_entity.type
_entity.pdbx_description
1 polymer ?
#
loop_
_entity_poly.entity_id
_entity_poly.type
_entity_poly.pdbx_seq_one_letter_code
_entity_poly.pdbx_strand_id
1 'polypeptide(L)' 'MPLMLSQQLERKWLAPTLTDQELQSMLSYELPGSALEYYPVKSLYRANPLDPTLIERVAYPGLAAVE' A
#
# COMPACT_ATOMS: atom_id res chain seq x y z
N MET A 1 1.44 -4.79 7.21
CA MET A 1 1.27 -3.91 6.03
C MET A 1 2.24 -4.35 4.95
N PRO A 2 1.93 -4.18 3.65
CA PRO A 2 2.93 -4.41 2.61
C PRO A 2 4.12 -3.45 2.82
N LEU A 3 5.31 -3.89 2.43
CA LEU A 3 6.51 -3.06 2.48
C LEU A 3 6.40 -1.97 1.40
N MET A 4 6.10 -0.75 1.82
CA MET A 4 6.04 0.42 0.95
C MET A 4 7.40 1.11 0.99
N LEU A 5 8.20 0.97 -0.08
CA LEU A 5 9.50 1.62 -0.18
C LEU A 5 9.35 3.07 -0.65
N SER A 6 10.19 3.96 -0.13
CA SER A 6 10.34 5.29 -0.71
C SER A 6 11.06 5.20 -2.06
N GLN A 7 10.92 6.22 -2.90
CA GLN A 7 11.56 6.28 -4.22
C GLN A 7 13.09 6.15 -4.16
N GLN A 8 13.70 6.55 -3.05
CA GLN A 8 15.14 6.41 -2.79
C GLN A 8 15.51 4.95 -2.48
N LEU A 9 14.70 4.27 -1.66
CA LEU A 9 14.90 2.88 -1.29
C LEU A 9 14.60 1.93 -2.46
N GLU A 10 13.65 2.27 -3.33
CA GLU A 10 13.33 1.51 -4.55
C GLU A 10 14.57 1.28 -5.42
N ARG A 11 15.35 2.32 -5.69
CA ARG A 11 16.57 2.22 -6.52
C ARG A 11 17.62 1.34 -5.90
N LYS A 12 17.76 1.41 -4.57
CA LYS A 12 18.72 0.62 -3.82
C LYS A 12 18.27 -0.85 -3.73
N TRP A 13 16.96 -1.12 -3.68
CA TRP A 13 16.40 -2.48 -3.69
C TRP A 13 16.73 -3.23 -4.99
N LEU A 14 16.76 -2.52 -6.12
CA LEU A 14 17.09 -3.08 -7.43
C LEU A 14 18.60 -3.24 -7.68
N ALA A 15 19.46 -2.78 -6.76
CA ALA A 15 20.89 -2.85 -6.95
C ALA A 15 21.38 -4.30 -6.78
N PRO A 16 22.09 -4.89 -7.76
CA PRO A 16 22.61 -6.26 -7.65
C PRO A 16 23.73 -6.40 -6.61
N THR A 17 24.29 -5.27 -6.17
CA THR A 17 25.33 -5.19 -5.14
C THR A 17 24.77 -4.94 -3.74
N LEU A 18 23.45 -5.05 -3.56
CA LEU A 18 22.80 -4.88 -2.26
C LEU A 18 23.34 -5.92 -1.28
N THR A 19 23.83 -5.46 -0.13
CA THR A 19 24.33 -6.34 0.93
C THR A 19 23.20 -6.79 1.85
N ASP A 20 23.37 -7.94 2.52
CA ASP A 20 22.38 -8.47 3.47
C ASP A 20 22.08 -7.50 4.62
N GLN A 21 23.07 -6.73 5.07
CA GLN A 21 22.88 -5.72 6.12
C GLN A 21 21.99 -4.56 5.65
N GLU A 22 22.17 -4.12 4.41
CA GLU A 22 21.34 -3.08 3.82
C GLU A 22 19.93 -3.57 3.55
N LEU A 23 19.79 -4.81 3.09
CA LEU A 23 18.49 -5.46 2.94
C LEU A 23 17.73 -5.49 4.27
N GLN A 24 18.40 -5.90 5.35
CA GLN A 24 17.80 -5.91 6.69
C GLN A 24 17.35 -4.51 7.14
N SER A 25 18.15 -3.48 6.85
CA SER A 25 17.77 -2.09 7.15
C SER A 25 16.54 -1.63 6.39
N MET A 26 16.37 -2.07 5.14
CA MET A 26 15.22 -1.76 4.30
C MET A 26 13.96 -2.50 4.72
N LEU A 27 14.08 -3.77 5.13
CA LEU A 27 12.95 -4.55 5.66
C LEU A 27 12.46 -4.02 7.01
N SER A 28 13.34 -3.34 7.75
CA SER A 28 13.00 -2.68 9.01
C SER A 28 12.35 -1.30 8.81
N TYR A 29 12.34 -0.78 7.59
CA TYR A 29 11.65 0.46 7.27
C TYR A 29 10.14 0.22 7.15
N GLU A 30 9.36 0.99 7.88
CA GLU A 30 7.90 0.96 7.82
C GLU A 30 7.38 2.36 7.47
N LEU A 31 6.56 2.45 6.42
CA LEU A 31 5.90 3.70 6.07
C LEU A 31 4.86 4.02 7.16
N PRO A 32 4.87 5.23 7.76
CA PRO A 32 3.91 5.58 8.79
C PRO A 32 2.48 5.44 8.28
N GLY A 33 1.60 4.79 9.06
CA GLY A 33 0.20 4.62 8.69
C GLY A 33 -0.52 5.96 8.45
N SER A 34 -0.09 7.03 9.11
CA SER A 34 -0.60 8.40 8.92
C SER A 34 -0.28 8.99 7.54
N ALA A 35 0.67 8.42 6.80
CA ALA A 35 0.96 8.82 5.42
C ALA A 35 0.09 8.06 4.40
N LEU A 36 -0.74 7.11 4.85
CA LEU A 36 -1.63 6.33 4.00
C LEU A 36 -3.07 6.83 4.14
N GLU A 37 -3.66 7.21 3.02
CA GLU A 37 -5.10 7.42 2.94
C GLU A 37 -5.79 6.10 2.59
N TYR A 38 -6.89 5.80 3.24
CA TYR A 38 -7.72 4.64 2.94
C TYR A 38 -9.19 5.00 2.99
N TYR A 39 -10.01 4.30 2.22
CA TYR A 39 -11.44 4.53 2.15
C TYR A 39 -12.19 3.27 1.73
N PRO A 40 -13.49 3.17 2.05
CA PRO A 40 -14.30 2.04 1.63
C PRO A 40 -14.49 2.03 0.12
N VAL A 41 -14.41 0.83 -0.46
CA VAL A 41 -14.64 0.57 -1.89
C VAL A 41 -15.66 -0.55 -2.07
N LYS A 42 -16.05 -0.79 -3.33
CA LYS A 42 -16.96 -1.88 -3.68
C LYS A 42 -16.34 -3.24 -3.31
N SER A 43 -17.20 -4.21 -2.95
CA SER A 43 -16.76 -5.59 -2.66
C SER A 43 -15.98 -6.20 -3.83
N LEU A 44 -14.80 -6.74 -3.52
CA LEU A 44 -13.89 -7.34 -4.51
C LEU A 44 -14.10 -8.86 -4.70
N TYR A 45 -14.93 -9.51 -3.89
CA TYR A 45 -15.05 -10.99 -3.84
C TYR A 45 -15.46 -11.64 -5.17
N ARG A 46 -16.22 -10.94 -6.02
CA ARG A 46 -16.66 -11.41 -7.35
C ARG A 46 -16.57 -10.31 -8.41
N ALA A 47 -15.70 -9.33 -8.17
CA ALA A 47 -15.50 -8.22 -9.08
C ALA A 47 -14.70 -8.66 -10.32
N ASN A 48 -14.94 -8.03 -11.45
CA ASN A 48 -14.05 -8.13 -12.61
C ASN A 48 -12.75 -7.37 -12.28
N PRO A 49 -11.56 -7.99 -12.27
CA PRO A 49 -10.30 -7.33 -11.91
C PRO A 49 -9.95 -6.09 -12.73
N LEU A 50 -10.51 -5.96 -13.95
CA LEU A 50 -10.24 -4.86 -14.86
C LEU A 50 -11.30 -3.76 -14.82
N ASP A 51 -12.27 -3.85 -13.92
CA ASP A 51 -13.28 -2.82 -13.73
C ASP A 51 -12.65 -1.60 -13.02
N PRO A 52 -12.60 -0.42 -13.66
CA PRO A 52 -11.97 0.78 -13.07
C PRO A 52 -12.74 1.31 -11.85
N THR A 53 -14.01 0.94 -11.69
CA THR A 53 -14.86 1.43 -10.59
C THR A 53 -14.52 0.79 -9.24
N LEU A 54 -13.66 -0.23 -9.22
CA LEU A 54 -13.33 -0.96 -7.99
C LEU A 54 -12.54 -0.16 -6.96
N ILE A 55 -11.84 0.88 -7.38
CA ILE A 55 -11.04 1.74 -6.50
C ILE A 55 -11.73 3.07 -6.18
N GLU A 56 -12.98 3.24 -6.62
CA GLU A 56 -13.77 4.43 -6.32
C GLU A 56 -14.29 4.41 -4.88
N ARG A 57 -14.39 5.61 -4.27
CA ARG A 57 -14.92 5.79 -2.92
C ARG A 57 -16.41 5.43 -2.88
N VAL A 58 -16.81 4.57 -1.95
CA VAL A 58 -18.22 4.19 -1.76
C VAL A 58 -18.68 4.55 -0.35
N ALA A 59 -19.78 5.29 -0.24
CA ALA A 59 -20.44 5.56 1.02
C ALA A 59 -21.47 4.45 1.32
N TYR A 60 -21.25 3.69 2.39
CA TYR A 60 -22.19 2.68 2.85
C TYR A 60 -23.05 3.21 4.00
N PRO A 61 -24.38 3.00 3.96
CA PRO A 61 -25.25 3.41 5.05
C PRO A 61 -24.88 2.65 6.33
N GLY A 62 -24.67 3.36 7.43
CA GLY A 62 -24.30 2.78 8.73
C GLY A 62 -22.80 2.51 8.93
N LEU A 63 -21.94 2.83 7.96
CA LEU A 63 -20.50 2.83 8.14
C LEU A 63 -20.07 4.22 8.64
N ALA A 64 -19.38 4.27 9.79
CA ALA A 64 -18.82 5.52 10.30
C ALA A 64 -17.80 6.10 9.29
N ALA A 65 -17.74 7.42 9.20
CA ALA A 65 -16.69 8.08 8.43
C ALA A 65 -15.32 7.70 9.03
N VAL A 66 -14.37 7.37 8.17
CA VAL A 66 -12.98 7.16 8.56
C VAL A 66 -12.39 8.54 8.86
N GLU A 67 -11.99 8.79 10.12
CA GLU A 67 -11.22 9.97 10.54
C GLU A 67 -9.75 9.88 10.09
#